data_AF-A0A6L7TUD5-F1
#
_entry.id   AF-A0A6L7TUD5-F1
#
_cell.length_a   1.000
_cell.length_b   1.000
_cell.length_c   1.000
_cell.angle_alpha   90.00
_cell.angle_beta   90.00
_cell.angle_gamma   90.00
#
_symmetry.space_group_name_H-M   'P 1'
#
loop_
_entity.id
_entity.type
_entity.pdbx_description
1 polymer ?
#
loop_
_entity_poly.entity_id
_entity_poly.type
_entity_poly.pdbx_seq_one_letter_code
_entity_poly.pdbx_strand_id
1 'polypeptide(L)'
;MGRRQQYVYHTLPEVFPEDFPVRLDRFRRAAGFTWGGLARELRVNSRTVRRWKAGSKIGSGHLVSLFALAARLGLLHHILPEAGEPVADADLDAESRGCVVSATGQD
;
A
#
# COMPACT_ATOMS: atom_id res chain seq x y z
N MET A 1 25.60 -24.37 15.52
CA MET A 1 25.34 -23.84 14.16
C MET A 1 23.93 -23.27 14.14
N GLY A 2 23.76 -21.94 14.13
CA GLY A 2 22.45 -21.29 14.25
C GLY A 2 21.71 -21.26 12.92
N ARG A 3 20.49 -21.81 12.88
CA ARG A 3 19.58 -21.69 11.73
C ARG A 3 19.10 -20.23 11.67
N ARG A 4 19.54 -19.48 10.65
CA ARG A 4 18.95 -18.18 10.31
C ARG A 4 17.54 -18.46 9.78
N GLN A 5 16.54 -18.19 10.62
CA GLN A 5 15.14 -18.21 10.23
C GLN A 5 14.95 -17.06 9.23
N GLN A 6 14.86 -17.40 7.95
CA GLN A 6 14.53 -16.43 6.91
C GLN A 6 13.05 -16.08 7.09
N TYR A 7 12.78 -14.86 7.55
CA TYR A 7 11.46 -14.27 7.43
C TYR A 7 11.19 -14.03 5.94
N VAL A 8 10.49 -14.97 5.32
CA VAL A 8 9.92 -14.79 3.99
C VAL A 8 8.71 -13.88 4.17
N TYR A 9 8.90 -12.59 3.90
CA TYR A 9 7.77 -11.70 3.69
C TYR A 9 7.04 -12.22 2.46
N HIS A 10 5.98 -13.01 2.67
CA HIS A 10 4.95 -13.18 1.67
C HIS A 10 4.26 -11.82 1.55
N THR A 11 4.83 -10.91 0.75
CA THR A 11 4.05 -9.79 0.22
C THR A 11 2.96 -10.44 -0.60
N LEU A 12 1.76 -10.53 -0.01
CA LEU A 12 0.51 -10.68 -0.76
C LEU A 12 0.65 -9.75 -1.96
N PRO A 13 0.30 -10.17 -3.19
CA PRO A 13 0.36 -9.30 -4.34
C PRO A 13 -0.53 -8.10 -4.03
N GLU A 14 0.09 -7.01 -3.55
CA GLU A 14 -0.59 -5.81 -3.09
C GLU A 14 -1.33 -5.27 -4.30
N VAL A 15 -2.63 -5.52 -4.34
CA VAL A 15 -3.53 -4.89 -5.27
C VAL A 15 -3.42 -3.40 -4.96
N PHE A 16 -2.75 -2.67 -5.85
CA PHE A 16 -2.67 -1.23 -5.71
C PHE A 16 -4.11 -0.69 -5.78
N PRO A 17 -4.54 0.18 -4.83
CA PRO A 17 -5.96 0.51 -4.72
C PRO A 17 -6.52 1.06 -6.03
N GLU A 18 -7.57 0.43 -6.55
CA GLU A 18 -8.19 0.80 -7.83
C GLU A 18 -8.77 2.23 -7.79
N ASP A 19 -9.09 2.72 -6.59
CA ASP A 19 -9.62 4.05 -6.34
C ASP A 19 -8.53 5.14 -6.26
N PHE A 20 -7.24 4.77 -6.33
CA PHE A 20 -6.14 5.73 -6.31
C PHE A 20 -6.26 6.86 -7.36
N PRO A 21 -6.65 6.61 -8.62
CA PRO A 21 -6.84 7.69 -9.60
C PRO A 21 -7.91 8.71 -9.17
N VAL A 22 -8.97 8.25 -8.49
CA VAL A 22 -10.05 9.09 -7.97
C VAL A 22 -9.53 9.96 -6.83
N ARG A 23 -8.81 9.36 -5.88
CA ARG A 23 -8.15 10.05 -4.77
C ARG A 23 -7.15 11.10 -5.28
N LEU A 24 -6.35 10.74 -6.27
CA LEU A 24 -5.39 11.65 -6.91
C LEU A 24 -6.08 12.85 -7.58
N ASP A 25 -7.20 12.65 -8.28
CA ASP A 25 -7.96 13.76 -8.86
C ASP A 25 -8.57 14.66 -7.78
N ARG A 26 -9.10 14.07 -6.71
CA ARG A 26 -9.65 14.83 -5.56
C ARG A 26 -8.58 15.71 -4.92
N PHE A 27 -7.43 15.14 -4.58
CA PHE A 27 -6.29 15.88 -4.04
C PHE A 27 -5.86 17.02 -4.96
N ARG A 28 -5.68 16.72 -6.26
CA ARG A 28 -5.27 17.72 -7.25
C ARG A 28 -6.22 18.91 -7.26
N ARG A 29 -7.54 18.67 -7.26
CA ARG A 29 -8.57 19.71 -7.23
C ARG A 29 -8.52 20.51 -5.93
N ALA A 30 -8.43 19.84 -4.79
CA ALA A 30 -8.34 20.48 -3.48
C ALA A 30 -7.08 21.37 -3.36
N ALA A 31 -5.97 20.94 -3.93
CA ALA A 31 -4.72 21.70 -3.99
C ALA A 31 -4.71 22.80 -5.07
N GLY A 32 -5.77 22.96 -5.87
CA GLY A 32 -5.86 23.96 -6.94
C GLY A 32 -4.93 23.70 -8.13
N PHE A 33 -4.40 22.48 -8.28
CA PHE A 33 -3.46 22.17 -9.35
C PHE A 33 -4.16 21.79 -10.66
N THR A 34 -3.58 22.19 -11.79
CA THR A 34 -3.82 21.48 -13.05
C THR A 34 -3.01 20.18 -13.08
N TRP A 35 -3.31 19.25 -13.99
CA TRP A 35 -2.49 18.03 -14.14
C TRP A 35 -1.02 18.33 -14.46
N GLY A 36 -0.77 19.35 -15.28
CA GLY A 36 0.58 19.83 -15.57
C GLY A 36 1.23 20.53 -14.37
N GLY A 37 0.44 21.28 -13.58
CA GLY A 37 0.90 21.88 -12.33
C GLY A 37 1.34 20.83 -11.31
N LEU A 38 0.54 19.79 -11.12
CA LEU A 38 0.88 18.67 -10.24
C LEU A 38 2.15 17.94 -10.71
N ALA A 39 2.29 17.71 -12.02
CA ALA A 39 3.49 17.09 -12.58
C ALA A 39 4.75 17.93 -12.29
N ARG A 40 4.67 19.26 -12.45
CA ARG A 40 5.75 20.19 -12.14
C ARG A 40 6.10 20.18 -10.66
N GLU A 41 5.10 20.21 -9.78
CA GLU A 41 5.30 20.22 -8.33
C GLU A 41 5.98 18.92 -7.86
N LEU A 42 5.58 17.77 -8.42
CA LEU A 42 6.18 16.48 -8.14
C LEU A 42 7.48 16.22 -8.92
N ARG A 43 7.91 17.17 -9.78
CA ARG A 43 9.07 17.06 -10.67
C ARG A 43 9.07 15.78 -11.52
N VAL A 44 7.90 15.37 -11.99
CA VAL A 44 7.71 14.20 -12.88
C VAL A 44 7.21 14.64 -14.26
N ASN A 45 7.38 13.75 -15.25
CA ASN A 45 6.85 13.99 -16.59
C ASN A 45 5.31 13.90 -16.58
N SER A 46 4.63 14.76 -17.34
CA SER A 46 3.17 14.72 -17.54
C SER A 46 2.66 13.35 -18.02
N ARG A 47 3.45 12.60 -18.80
CA ARG A 47 3.11 11.21 -19.19
C ARG A 47 3.02 10.28 -17.97
N THR A 48 3.87 10.48 -16.97
CA THR A 48 3.86 9.70 -15.72
C THR A 48 2.54 9.94 -14.97
N VAL A 49 2.13 11.20 -14.82
CA VAL A 49 0.86 11.55 -14.17
C VAL A 49 -0.34 11.02 -14.96
N ARG A 50 -0.28 11.05 -16.30
CA ARG A 50 -1.32 10.46 -17.15
C ARG A 50 -1.46 8.95 -16.94
N ARG A 51 -0.35 8.23 -16.72
CA ARG A 51 -0.38 6.79 -16.39
C ARG A 51 -1.02 6.54 -15.02
N TRP A 52 -0.73 7.37 -14.03
CA TRP A 52 -1.38 7.26 -12.71
C TRP A 52 -2.88 7.51 -12.79
N LYS A 53 -3.32 8.50 -13.59
CA LYS A 53 -4.74 8.71 -13.88
C LYS A 53 -5.40 7.49 -14.53
N ALA A 54 -4.66 6.73 -15.32
CA ALA A 54 -5.13 5.49 -15.94
C ALA A 54 -5.02 4.26 -15.02
N GLY A 55 -4.68 4.43 -13.74
CA GLY A 55 -4.59 3.32 -12.78
C GLY A 55 -3.25 2.57 -12.79
N SER A 56 -2.23 3.06 -13.49
CA SER A 56 -0.89 2.46 -13.39
C SER A 56 -0.31 2.60 -11.98
N LYS A 57 0.29 1.52 -11.46
CA LYS A 57 1.01 1.52 -10.19
C LYS A 57 2.05 2.65 -10.15
N ILE A 58 1.98 3.44 -9.09
CA ILE A 58 2.97 4.47 -8.77
C ILE A 58 4.20 3.82 -8.13
N GLY A 59 5.40 4.26 -8.53
CA GLY A 59 6.63 3.82 -7.89
C GLY A 59 6.74 4.39 -6.47
N SER A 60 7.37 3.66 -5.55
CA SER A 60 7.51 4.03 -4.14
C SER A 60 8.09 5.44 -3.95
N GLY A 61 9.14 5.82 -4.68
CA GLY A 61 9.73 7.16 -4.61
C GLY A 61 8.74 8.28 -4.97
N HIS A 62 7.92 8.07 -6.01
CA HIS A 62 6.90 9.05 -6.39
C HIS A 62 5.74 9.11 -5.39
N LEU A 63 5.39 7.98 -4.78
CA LEU A 63 4.39 7.91 -3.73
C LEU A 63 4.82 8.73 -2.50
N VAL A 64 6.09 8.60 -2.09
CA VAL A 64 6.66 9.41 -1.00
C VAL A 64 6.62 10.90 -1.33
N SER A 65 7.01 11.30 -2.54
CA SER A 65 6.92 12.70 -2.96
C SER A 65 5.48 13.23 -2.95
N LEU A 66 4.52 12.42 -3.39
CA LEU A 66 3.10 12.76 -3.34
C LEU A 66 2.60 12.94 -1.90
N PHE A 67 2.94 12.02 -1.00
CA PHE A 67 2.58 12.12 0.41
C PHE A 67 3.23 13.31 1.10
N ALA A 68 4.51 13.57 0.84
CA ALA A 68 5.21 14.73 1.38
C ALA A 68 4.55 16.04 0.92
N LEU A 69 4.18 16.13 -0.36
CA LEU A 69 3.45 17.28 -0.90
C LEU A 69 2.07 17.42 -0.23
N ALA A 70 1.31 16.33 -0.14
CA ALA A 70 -0.02 16.35 0.45
C ALA A 70 0.01 16.71 1.95
N ALA A 71 0.99 16.20 2.70
CA ALA A 71 1.20 16.55 4.10
C ALA A 71 1.55 18.03 4.27
N ARG A 72 2.46 18.57 3.44
CA ARG A 72 2.83 19.99 3.46
C ARG A 72 1.63 20.92 3.20
N LEU A 73 0.65 20.47 2.42
CA LEU A 73 -0.57 21.21 2.11
C LEU A 73 -1.72 20.94 3.10
N GLY A 74 -1.56 20.03 4.07
CA GLY A 74 -2.65 19.62 4.97
C GLY A 74 -3.76 18.79 4.30
N LEU A 75 -3.47 18.19 3.14
CA LEU A 75 -4.43 17.50 2.27
C LEU A 75 -4.19 15.98 2.20
N LEU A 76 -3.47 15.42 3.18
CA LEU A 76 -3.09 14.01 3.17
C LEU A 76 -4.29 13.05 3.11
N HIS A 77 -5.38 13.42 3.79
CA HIS A 77 -6.64 12.67 3.81
C HIS A 77 -7.29 12.50 2.43
N HIS A 78 -6.93 13.32 1.43
CA HIS A 78 -7.44 13.13 0.07
C HIS A 78 -6.73 12.03 -0.71
N ILE A 79 -5.52 11.61 -0.32
CA ILE A 79 -4.72 10.59 -1.01
C ILE A 79 -4.78 9.24 -0.29
N LEU A 80 -4.86 9.25 1.05
CA LEU A 80 -4.94 8.01 1.82
C LEU A 80 -6.25 7.27 1.54
N PRO A 81 -6.23 5.92 1.52
CA PRO A 81 -7.47 5.16 1.53
C PRO A 81 -8.28 5.55 2.76
N GLU A 82 -9.59 5.78 2.59
CA GLU A 82 -10.52 5.68 3.72
C GLU A 82 -10.31 4.28 4.29
N ALA A 83 -10.03 4.17 5.59
CA ALA A 83 -9.82 2.87 6.21
C ALA A 83 -11.07 2.03 5.96
N GLY A 84 -11.00 1.14 4.97
CA GLY A 84 -12.00 0.10 4.82
C GLY A 84 -12.00 -0.71 6.10
N GLU A 85 -13.20 -1.05 6.58
CA GLU A 85 -13.40 -1.94 7.73
C GLU A 85 -12.33 -3.05 7.74
N PRO A 86 -11.72 -3.35 8.91
CA PRO A 86 -10.80 -4.46 9.01
C PRO A 86 -11.52 -5.69 8.43
N VAL A 87 -10.91 -6.35 7.45
CA VAL A 87 -11.44 -7.58 6.87
C VAL A 87 -11.57 -8.58 8.01
N ALA A 88 -12.77 -8.68 8.57
CA ALA A 88 -13.10 -9.47 9.74
C ALA A 88 -13.26 -10.93 9.36
N ASP A 89 -12.37 -11.47 8.53
CA ASP A 89 -12.40 -12.86 8.09
C ASP A 89 -10.96 -13.39 7.99
N ALA A 90 -10.20 -13.23 9.07
CA ALA A 90 -9.21 -14.25 9.40
C ALA A 90 -9.94 -15.29 10.24
N ASP A 91 -10.64 -16.20 9.56
CA ASP A 91 -11.00 -17.52 10.06
C ASP A 91 -9.71 -18.20 10.55
N LEU A 92 -9.33 -17.89 11.79
CA LEU A 92 -8.31 -18.59 12.57
C LEU A 92 -9.01 -19.64 13.45
N ASP A 93 -9.89 -20.43 12.86
CA ASP A 93 -10.51 -21.59 13.51
C ASP A 93 -10.58 -22.77 12.53
N ALA A 94 -9.43 -23.41 12.29
CA ALA A 94 -9.35 -24.85 12.03
C ALA A 94 -7.88 -25.28 11.85
N GLU A 95 -7.19 -25.58 12.96
CA GLU A 95 -6.51 -26.86 13.16
C GLU A 95 -5.85 -26.90 14.54
N SER A 96 -6.70 -26.91 15.57
CA SER A 96 -6.35 -27.46 16.89
C SER A 96 -6.71 -28.94 16.89
N ARG A 97 -6.00 -29.77 16.12
CA ARG A 97 -6.03 -31.25 16.24
C ARG A 97 -4.69 -31.84 15.82
N GLY A 98 -3.81 -32.07 16.79
CA GLY A 98 -2.56 -32.80 16.54
C GLY A 98 -1.58 -32.83 17.70
N CYS A 99 -2.06 -32.82 18.95
CA CYS A 99 -1.22 -33.21 20.07
C CYS A 99 -1.06 -34.74 20.05
N VAL A 100 0.03 -35.23 19.46
CA VAL A 100 0.64 -36.50 19.86
C VAL A 100 2.09 -36.20 20.20
N VAL A 101 2.33 -36.02 21.48
CA VAL A 101 3.67 -36.10 22.08
C VAL A 101 4.13 -37.55 21.93
N SER A 102 5.16 -37.78 21.12
CA SER A 102 5.97 -38.99 21.19
C SER A 102 7.43 -38.61 21.34
N ALA A 103 7.82 -38.43 22.60
CA ALA A 103 9.17 -38.60 23.13
C ALA A 103 8.95 -39.42 24.42
N THR A 104 9.66 -40.49 24.77
CA THR A 104 11.12 -40.69 24.80
C THR A 104 11.41 -42.14 25.24
N GLY A 105 12.55 -42.71 24.82
CA GLY A 105 13.42 -43.64 25.60
C GLY A 105 12.93 -45.09 25.78
N GLN A 106 13.62 -46.12 25.29
CA GLN A 106 14.94 -46.66 25.70
C GLN A 106 14.86 -47.56 26.95
N ASP A 107 14.96 -48.87 26.72
CA ASP A 107 15.71 -49.84 27.56
C ASP A 107 16.31 -50.91 26.62
#